data_AF-A0A0F8VLB3-F1
#
_entry.id   AF-A0A0F8VLB3-F1
#
_cell.length_a   1.000
_cell.length_b   1.000
_cell.length_c   1.000
_cell.angle_alpha   90.00
_cell.angle_beta   90.00
_cell.angle_gamma   90.00
#
_symmetry.space_group_name_H-M   'P 1'
#
loop_
_entity.id
_entity.type
_entity.pdbx_description
1 polymer ?
#
loop_
_entity_poly.entity_id
_entity_poly.type
_entity_poly.pdbx_seq_one_letter_code
_entity_poly.pdbx_strand_id
1 'polypeptide(L)'
;MRKEVLIWLKPFYELKYDKIKILNVKNLIQKTKNHQNTKLGELFDTLIFLDLDLLILGSQQEIYGKYAKNVRKEYSFVPKKVYTTKRIEILKSFLNQKYIFKTKTIRKLYEEKARINMEDEISSLSS
;
A
#
# COMPACT_ATOMS: atom_id res chain seq x y z
N MET A 1 4.92 -10.92 -14.05
CA MET A 1 3.52 -10.46 -13.92
C MET A 1 2.67 -11.70 -13.71
N ARG A 2 1.93 -11.85 -12.61
CA ARG A 2 1.12 -13.09 -12.41
C ARG A 2 0.04 -13.14 -13.49
N LYS A 3 -0.01 -14.24 -14.25
CA LYS A 3 -0.98 -14.49 -15.34
C LYS A 3 -2.45 -14.41 -14.85
N GLU A 4 -2.63 -14.42 -13.53
CA GLU A 4 -3.91 -14.40 -12.81
C GLU A 4 -4.72 -13.10 -12.98
N VAL A 5 -4.09 -11.92 -13.12
CA VAL A 5 -4.83 -10.63 -13.15
C VAL A 5 -5.73 -10.50 -14.39
N LEU A 6 -5.37 -11.13 -15.51
CA LEU A 6 -6.19 -11.13 -16.73
C LEU A 6 -7.48 -11.95 -16.57
N ILE A 7 -7.47 -12.98 -15.71
CA ILE A 7 -8.61 -13.87 -15.49
C ILE A 7 -9.72 -13.11 -14.73
N TRP A 8 -9.34 -12.32 -13.73
CA TRP A 8 -10.28 -11.53 -12.92
C TRP A 8 -10.93 -10.37 -13.67
N LEU A 9 -10.34 -9.92 -14.78
CA LEU A 9 -10.87 -8.82 -15.58
C LEU A 9 -11.87 -9.26 -16.66
N LYS A 10 -11.96 -10.56 -16.99
CA LYS A 10 -12.88 -11.10 -18.01
C LYS A 10 -14.34 -10.64 -17.82
N PRO A 11 -14.94 -10.73 -16.62
CA PRO A 11 -16.33 -10.29 -16.40
C PRO A 11 -16.52 -8.79 -16.64
N PHE A 12 -15.48 -7.98 -16.46
CA PHE A 12 -15.54 -6.53 -16.66
C PHE A 12 -15.46 -6.11 -18.12
N TYR A 13 -14.93 -6.97 -19.00
CA TYR A 13 -14.97 -6.74 -20.45
C TYR A 13 -16.36 -7.02 -21.06
N GLU A 14 -17.21 -7.78 -20.36
CA GLU A 14 -18.60 -8.06 -20.76
C GLU A 14 -19.58 -6.99 -20.28
N LEU A 15 -19.22 -6.25 -19.24
CA LEU A 15 -19.90 -5.03 -18.84
C LEU A 15 -19.56 -3.94 -19.87
N LYS A 16 -20.56 -3.18 -20.38
CA LYS A 16 -20.39 -2.09 -21.38
C LYS A 16 -19.61 -0.86 -20.85
N TYR A 17 -18.57 -1.08 -20.06
CA TYR A 17 -17.68 -0.02 -19.60
C TYR A 17 -16.66 0.32 -20.68
N ASP A 18 -16.27 1.59 -20.70
CA ASP A 18 -15.23 2.10 -21.58
C ASP A 18 -13.90 1.35 -21.34
N LYS A 19 -13.40 0.70 -22.38
CA LYS A 19 -12.16 -0.10 -22.36
C LYS A 19 -10.95 0.74 -21.91
N ILE A 20 -10.95 2.04 -22.20
CA ILE A 20 -9.89 2.96 -21.76
C ILE A 20 -9.90 3.09 -20.24
N LYS A 21 -11.08 3.20 -19.62
CA LYS A 21 -11.22 3.26 -18.16
C LYS A 21 -10.76 1.97 -17.49
N ILE A 22 -11.13 0.81 -18.03
CA ILE A 22 -10.67 -0.49 -17.52
C ILE A 22 -9.14 -0.59 -17.57
N LEU A 23 -8.53 -0.16 -18.68
CA LEU A 23 -7.08 -0.17 -18.83
C LEU A 23 -6.38 0.77 -17.85
N ASN A 24 -6.95 1.96 -17.61
CA ASN A 24 -6.44 2.91 -16.63
C ASN A 24 -6.50 2.35 -15.20
N VAL A 25 -7.62 1.75 -14.80
CA VAL A 25 -7.77 1.11 -13.48
C VAL A 25 -6.79 -0.04 -13.32
N LYS A 26 -6.62 -0.88 -14.35
CA LYS A 26 -5.62 -1.96 -14.36
C LYS A 26 -4.21 -1.42 -14.12
N ASN A 27 -3.85 -0.31 -14.77
CA ASN A 27 -2.55 0.32 -14.60
C ASN A 27 -2.37 0.87 -13.17
N LEU A 28 -3.41 1.48 -12.57
CA LEU A 28 -3.37 1.92 -11.18
C LEU A 28 -3.12 0.76 -10.21
N ILE A 29 -3.86 -0.34 -10.35
CA ILE A 29 -3.69 -1.55 -9.52
C ILE A 29 -2.27 -2.11 -9.66
N GLN A 30 -1.69 -2.12 -10.87
CA GLN A 30 -0.33 -2.63 -11.05
C GLN A 30 0.72 -1.80 -10.31
N LYS A 31 0.50 -0.49 -10.14
CA LYS A 31 1.42 0.40 -9.44
C LYS A 31 1.43 0.21 -7.91
N THR A 32 0.37 -0.33 -7.32
CA THR A 32 0.34 -0.65 -5.88
C THR A 32 1.25 -1.81 -5.48
N LYS A 33 1.85 -2.52 -6.45
CA LYS A 33 2.76 -3.62 -6.13
C LYS A 33 4.02 -3.16 -5.40
N ASN A 34 4.60 -2.05 -5.85
CA ASN A 34 5.87 -1.54 -5.35
C ASN A 34 5.73 -0.12 -4.77
N HIS A 35 4.57 0.54 -4.95
CA HIS A 35 4.31 1.94 -4.60
C HIS A 35 5.41 2.89 -5.08
N GLN A 36 6.05 2.55 -6.20
CA GLN A 36 7.11 3.33 -6.85
C GLN A 36 6.55 4.07 -8.06
N ASN A 37 6.86 5.35 -8.18
CA ASN A 37 6.61 6.11 -9.39
C ASN A 37 7.73 5.80 -10.38
N THR A 38 7.38 5.26 -11.55
CA THR A 38 8.40 4.78 -12.49
C THR A 38 8.68 5.75 -13.63
N LYS A 39 7.88 6.82 -13.82
CA LYS A 39 8.13 7.79 -14.91
C LYS A 39 7.76 9.24 -14.59
N LEU A 40 8.49 10.15 -15.22
CA LEU A 40 8.14 11.58 -15.33
C LEU A 40 6.88 11.70 -16.22
N GLY A 41 5.85 12.41 -15.75
CA GLY A 41 4.59 12.60 -16.50
C GLY A 41 3.41 11.67 -16.12
N GLU A 42 3.47 10.98 -14.98
CA GLU A 42 2.30 10.24 -14.49
C GLU A 42 1.15 11.20 -14.09
N LEU A 43 -0.08 10.82 -14.47
CA LEU A 43 -1.30 11.55 -14.13
C LEU A 43 -1.41 11.73 -12.61
N PHE A 44 -1.77 12.94 -12.19
CA PHE A 44 -1.98 13.33 -10.79
C PHE A 44 -2.85 12.34 -10.00
N ASP A 45 -3.89 11.79 -10.65
CA ASP A 45 -4.77 10.76 -10.08
C ASP A 45 -4.02 9.51 -9.62
N THR A 46 -2.94 9.12 -10.29
CA THR A 46 -2.11 7.98 -9.85
C THR A 46 -1.42 8.29 -8.53
N LEU A 47 -0.85 9.48 -8.40
CA LEU A 47 -0.11 9.88 -7.20
C LEU A 47 -1.03 9.92 -5.99
N ILE A 48 -2.21 10.51 -6.17
CA ILE A 48 -3.25 10.53 -5.14
C ILE A 48 -3.70 9.11 -4.81
N PHE A 49 -3.96 8.27 -5.82
CA PHE A 49 -4.41 6.90 -5.59
C PHE A 49 -3.41 6.10 -4.73
N LEU A 50 -2.11 6.19 -5.04
CA LEU A 50 -1.06 5.53 -4.25
C LEU A 50 -0.96 6.09 -2.83
N ASP A 51 -1.14 7.40 -2.66
CA ASP A 51 -1.13 8.02 -1.35
C ASP A 51 -2.33 7.61 -0.50
N LEU A 52 -3.52 7.49 -1.11
CA LEU A 52 -4.74 7.04 -0.45
C LEU A 52 -4.63 5.58 0.01
N ASP A 53 -4.04 4.72 -0.82
CA ASP A 53 -3.78 3.31 -0.48
C ASP A 53 -2.88 3.16 0.76
N LEU A 54 -1.95 4.10 0.96
CA LEU A 54 -1.02 4.11 2.09
C LEU A 54 -1.44 5.03 3.24
N LEU A 55 -2.56 5.75 3.13
CA LEU A 55 -2.93 6.81 4.07
C LEU A 55 -3.11 6.30 5.50
N ILE A 56 -3.53 5.04 5.64
CA ILE A 56 -3.66 4.37 6.95
C ILE A 56 -2.36 4.39 7.75
N LEU A 57 -1.20 4.32 7.07
CA LEU A 57 0.11 4.37 7.73
C LEU A 57 0.29 5.68 8.51
N GLY A 58 -0.17 6.80 7.96
CA GLY A 58 -0.07 8.13 8.58
C GLY A 58 -1.20 8.49 9.55
N SER A 59 -2.11 7.55 9.84
CA SER A 59 -3.22 7.79 10.76
C SER A 59 -2.74 8.03 12.21
N GLN A 60 -3.66 8.45 13.09
CA GLN A 60 -3.36 8.55 14.52
C GLN A 60 -2.93 7.17 15.06
N GLN A 61 -2.00 7.15 16.01
CA GLN A 61 -1.38 5.92 16.54
C GLN A 61 -2.41 4.89 17.03
N GLU A 62 -3.52 5.33 17.64
CA GLU A 62 -4.60 4.44 18.06
C GLU A 62 -5.27 3.73 16.86
N ILE A 63 -5.53 4.47 15.79
CA ILE A 63 -6.16 3.94 14.56
C ILE A 63 -5.19 2.97 13.88
N TYR A 64 -3.92 3.37 13.75
CA TYR A 64 -2.87 2.52 13.18
C TYR A 64 -2.69 1.23 13.98
N GLY A 65 -2.66 1.32 15.32
CA GLY A 65 -2.53 0.16 16.20
C GLY A 65 -3.70 -0.82 16.06
N LYS A 66 -4.94 -0.32 15.90
CA LYS A 66 -6.11 -1.16 15.59
C LYS A 66 -5.96 -1.83 14.23
N TYR A 67 -5.51 -1.09 13.21
CA TYR A 67 -5.23 -1.62 11.88
C TYR A 67 -4.19 -2.74 11.93
N ALA A 68 -3.02 -2.53 12.55
CA ALA A 68 -1.94 -3.51 12.64
C ALA A 68 -2.40 -4.80 13.36
N LYS A 69 -3.19 -4.67 14.44
CA LYS A 69 -3.80 -5.83 15.13
C LYS A 69 -4.76 -6.60 14.22
N ASN A 70 -5.57 -5.91 13.41
CA ASN A 70 -6.48 -6.54 12.47
C ASN A 70 -5.73 -7.26 11.35
N VAL A 71 -4.66 -6.67 10.82
CA VAL A 71 -3.76 -7.35 9.88
C VAL A 71 -3.19 -8.63 10.50
N ARG A 72 -2.73 -8.58 11.77
CA ARG A 72 -2.24 -9.79 12.45
C ARG A 72 -3.32 -10.87 12.56
N LYS A 73 -4.59 -10.50 12.80
CA LYS A 73 -5.73 -11.43 12.88
C LYS A 73 -6.07 -12.05 11.52
N GLU A 74 -6.07 -11.27 10.44
CA GLU A 74 -6.32 -11.73 9.08
C GLU A 74 -5.32 -12.83 8.68
N TYR A 75 -4.05 -12.64 9.02
CA TYR A 75 -2.98 -13.61 8.80
C TYR A 75 -2.76 -14.57 9.98
N SER A 76 -3.76 -14.79 10.84
CA SER A 76 -3.64 -15.65 12.03
C SER A 76 -3.19 -17.08 11.71
N PHE A 77 -3.57 -17.59 10.54
CA PHE A 77 -3.15 -18.88 10.01
C PHE A 77 -1.65 -18.97 9.66
N VAL A 78 -0.96 -17.83 9.51
CA VAL A 78 0.49 -17.79 9.26
C VAL A 78 1.24 -17.94 10.59
N PRO A 79 2.23 -18.85 10.68
CA PRO A 79 3.06 -19.01 11.87
C PRO A 79 3.69 -17.68 12.31
N LYS A 80 3.66 -17.39 13.61
CA LYS A 80 4.06 -16.10 14.19
C LYS A 80 5.43 -15.63 13.68
N LYS A 81 6.45 -16.51 13.69
CA LYS A 81 7.80 -16.19 13.24
C LYS A 81 7.83 -15.75 11.76
N VAL A 82 7.12 -16.46 10.89
CA VAL A 82 7.04 -16.15 9.46
C VAL A 82 6.31 -14.83 9.23
N TYR A 83 5.19 -14.61 9.91
CA TYR A 83 4.44 -13.35 9.86
C TYR A 83 5.33 -12.17 10.28
N THR A 84 5.97 -12.28 11.45
CA THR A 84 6.84 -11.22 12.00
C THR A 84 7.95 -10.85 11.02
N THR A 85 8.70 -11.83 10.52
CA THR A 85 9.78 -11.58 9.55
C THR A 85 9.25 -10.87 8.30
N LYS A 86 8.16 -11.37 7.70
CA LYS A 86 7.61 -10.78 6.47
C LYS A 86 6.99 -9.41 6.68
N ARG A 87 6.33 -9.19 7.82
CA ARG A 87 5.75 -7.89 8.16
C ARG A 87 6.84 -6.84 8.34
N ILE A 88 7.91 -7.15 9.07
CA ILE A 88 9.06 -6.25 9.24
C ILE A 88 9.71 -5.95 7.88
N GLU A 89 9.92 -6.95 7.02
CA GLU A 89 10.46 -6.73 5.66
C GLU A 89 9.60 -5.72 4.86
N ILE A 90 8.28 -5.86 4.90
CA ILE A 90 7.34 -4.94 4.22
C ILE A 90 7.46 -3.53 4.79
N LEU A 91 7.40 -3.36 6.12
CA LEU A 91 7.47 -2.04 6.75
C LEU A 91 8.81 -1.35 6.46
N LYS A 92 9.93 -2.08 6.56
CA LYS A 92 11.26 -1.57 6.19
C LYS A 92 11.33 -1.16 4.72
N SER A 93 10.66 -1.88 3.82
CA SER A 93 10.64 -1.51 2.40
C SER A 93 10.00 -0.14 2.15
N PHE A 94 8.98 0.24 2.94
CA PHE A 94 8.40 1.58 2.90
C PHE A 94 9.31 2.63 3.53
N LEU A 95 9.89 2.33 4.71
CA LEU A 95 10.78 3.24 5.41
C LEU A 95 12.04 3.60 4.60
N ASN A 96 12.53 2.66 3.78
CA ASN A 96 13.66 2.86 2.88
C ASN A 96 13.36 3.81 1.71
N GLN A 97 12.09 4.16 1.47
CA GLN A 97 11.75 5.15 0.45
C GLN A 97 12.05 6.56 0.98
N LYS A 98 12.62 7.42 0.12
CA LYS A 98 12.85 8.84 0.44
C LYS A 98 11.55 9.52 0.90
N TYR A 99 10.44 9.18 0.25
CA TYR A 99 9.10 9.65 0.61
C TYR A 99 8.10 8.51 0.46
N ILE A 100 7.38 8.22 1.54
CA ILE A 100 6.27 7.26 1.53
C ILE A 100 5.16 7.86 0.67
N PHE A 101 4.75 9.10 0.97
CA PHE A 101 3.73 9.82 0.21
C PHE A 101 4.31 10.64 -0.94
N LYS A 102 3.70 10.52 -2.13
CA LYS A 102 4.15 11.13 -3.38
C LYS A 102 3.68 12.57 -3.51
N THR A 103 2.46 12.87 -3.08
CA THR A 103 1.88 14.21 -3.11
C THR A 103 2.43 15.07 -1.98
N LYS A 104 2.94 16.27 -2.30
CA LYS A 104 3.56 17.18 -1.33
C LYS A 104 2.65 17.52 -0.14
N THR A 105 1.38 17.77 -0.41
CA THR A 105 0.39 18.12 0.64
C THR A 105 0.14 16.95 1.59
N ILE A 106 -0.07 15.74 1.06
CA ILE A 106 -0.27 14.53 1.87
C ILE A 106 0.98 14.22 2.69
N ARG A 107 2.16 14.29 2.06
CA ARG A 107 3.44 14.10 2.76
C ARG A 107 3.59 15.02 3.96
N LYS A 108 3.32 16.32 3.81
CA LYS A 108 3.41 17.29 4.91
C LYS A 108 2.51 16.92 6.09
N LEU A 109 1.37 16.29 5.84
CA LEU A 109 0.38 15.97 6.87
C LEU A 109 0.62 14.61 7.54
N TYR A 110 1.19 13.64 6.83
CA TYR A 110 1.13 12.23 7.21
C TYR A 110 2.48 11.49 7.25
N GLU A 111 3.55 12.01 6.61
CA GLU A 111 4.83 11.28 6.47
C GLU A 111 5.48 10.96 7.84
N GLU A 112 5.54 11.95 8.74
CA GLU A 112 6.15 11.79 10.06
C GLU A 112 5.40 10.73 10.89
N LYS A 113 4.07 10.84 10.95
CA LYS A 113 3.20 9.86 11.64
C LYS A 113 3.37 8.47 11.05
N ALA A 114 3.46 8.35 9.72
CA ALA A 114 3.66 7.07 9.07
C ALA A 114 4.97 6.40 9.47
N ARG A 115 6.06 7.17 9.55
CA ARG A 115 7.36 6.64 9.99
C ARG A 115 7.33 6.16 11.43
N ILE A 116 6.84 7.01 12.34
CA ILE A 116 6.70 6.67 13.77
C ILE A 116 5.86 5.40 13.95
N ASN A 117 4.68 5.34 13.33
CA ASN A 117 3.78 4.19 13.42
C ASN A 117 4.44 2.88 12.96
N MET A 118 5.18 2.92 11.84
CA MET A 118 5.85 1.73 11.30
C MET A 118 7.08 1.33 12.14
N GLU A 119 7.84 2.28 12.65
CA GLU A 119 8.99 2.04 13.53
C GLU A 119 8.56 1.46 14.89
N ASP A 120 7.48 1.97 15.46
CA ASP A 120 6.85 1.43 16.67
C ASP A 120 6.37 -0.01 16.44
N GLU A 121 5.69 -0.28 15.32
CA GLU A 121 5.25 -1.65 14.98
C GLU A 121 6.45 -2.60 14.85
N ILE A 122 7.50 -2.20 14.13
CA ILE A 122 8.73 -3.01 14.00
C ILE A 122 9.33 -3.31 15.37
N SER A 123 9.42 -2.32 16.26
CA SER A 123 9.97 -2.49 17.61
C SER A 123 9.13 -3.47 18.43
N SER A 124 7.80 -3.35 18.36
CA SER A 124 6.87 -4.27 19.04
C SER A 124 6.93 -5.70 18.52
N LEU A 125 7.28 -5.89 17.24
CA LEU A 125 7.40 -7.20 16.60
C LEU A 125 8.76 -7.86 16.81
N SER A 126 9.79 -7.07 17.15
CA SER A 126 11.17 -7.53 17.37
C SER A 126 11.48 -7.85 18.84
N SER A 127 10.57 -7.48 19.75
CA SER A 127 10.61 -7.81 21.18
C SER A 127 9.99 -9.19 21.45
#